data_AF-A0A949HQI4-F1
#
_entry.id   AF-A0A949HQI4-F1
#
_cell.length_a   1.000
_cell.length_b   1.000
_cell.length_c   1.000
_cell.angle_alpha   90.00
_cell.angle_beta   90.00
_cell.angle_gamma   90.00
#
_symmetry.space_group_name_H-M   'P 1'
#
loop_
_entity.id
_entity.type
_entity.pdbx_description
1 polymer ?
#
loop_
_entity_poly.entity_id
_entity_poly.type
_entity_poly.pdbx_seq_one_letter_code
_entity_poly.pdbx_strand_id
1 'polypeptide(L)'
;MAIHTEIQFVSKKVKLPKKSIDQAIQLIASDYGWTEGEISIAVVDDPQIHQVNLEYLQHDYPTDVISFDTTESDDFLEGDIIASAQTAHRTAIENQ
;
A
#
# COMPACT_ATOMS: atom_id res chain seq x y z
N MET A 1 -10.00 16.48 -7.99
CA MET A 1 -9.62 15.09 -7.75
C MET A 1 -10.04 14.73 -6.35
N ALA A 2 -10.90 13.73 -6.23
CA ALA A 2 -11.53 13.32 -4.98
C ALA A 2 -11.17 11.85 -4.70
N ILE A 3 -9.88 11.58 -4.59
CA ILE A 3 -9.40 10.27 -4.15
C ILE A 3 -9.29 10.33 -2.64
N HIS A 4 -10.10 9.54 -1.95
CA HIS A 4 -9.99 9.36 -0.52
C HIS A 4 -8.87 8.35 -0.22
N THR A 5 -8.02 8.67 0.75
CA THR A 5 -6.97 7.75 1.17
C THR A 5 -7.10 7.48 2.66
N GLU A 6 -7.26 6.21 3.02
CA GLU A 6 -7.14 5.79 4.41
C GLU A 6 -5.75 5.18 4.64
N ILE A 7 -5.00 5.75 5.59
CA ILE A 7 -3.66 5.24 5.91
C ILE A 7 -3.60 4.82 7.37
N GLN A 8 -3.48 3.51 7.59
CA GLN A 8 -3.35 2.88 8.90
C GLN A 8 -1.91 2.41 9.14
N PHE A 9 -1.38 2.72 10.32
CA PHE A 9 -0.09 2.22 10.79
C PHE A 9 -0.34 1.21 11.89
N VAL A 10 -0.37 -0.06 11.53
CA VAL A 10 -0.60 -1.15 12.47
C VAL A 10 0.67 -1.42 13.27
N SER A 11 1.82 -1.28 12.62
CA SER A 11 3.13 -1.34 13.29
C SER A 11 3.47 -0.02 14.00
N LYS A 12 3.73 -0.06 15.32
CA LYS A 12 4.18 1.11 16.10
C LYS A 12 5.63 1.51 15.83
N LYS A 13 6.40 0.67 15.13
CA LYS A 13 7.86 0.83 14.99
C LYS A 13 8.24 1.81 13.89
N VAL A 14 7.36 2.05 12.91
CA VAL A 14 7.67 2.90 11.76
C VAL A 14 6.74 4.10 11.76
N LYS A 15 7.34 5.29 11.71
CA LYS A 15 6.63 6.56 11.54
C LYS A 15 6.94 7.09 10.14
N LEU A 16 5.98 6.97 9.23
CA LEU A 16 6.06 7.59 7.91
C LEU A 16 5.21 8.86 7.86
N PRO A 17 5.63 9.87 7.08
CA PRO A 17 4.83 11.07 6.87
C PRO A 17 3.58 10.73 6.05
N LYS A 18 2.44 10.56 6.72
CA LYS A 18 1.12 10.34 6.07
C LYS A 18 0.86 11.27 4.89
N LYS A 19 1.18 12.56 5.06
CA LYS A 19 1.01 13.57 4.03
C LYS A 19 1.80 13.29 2.76
N SER A 20 3.03 12.79 2.86
CA SER A 20 3.85 12.48 1.67
C SER A 20 3.30 11.26 0.94
N ILE A 21 2.78 10.27 1.67
CA ILE A 21 2.13 9.09 1.08
C ILE A 21 0.86 9.51 0.34
N ASP A 22 -0.02 10.27 1.01
CA ASP A 22 -1.24 10.81 0.40
C ASP A 22 -0.91 11.63 -0.86
N GLN A 23 0.04 12.56 -0.78
CA GLN A 23 0.49 13.33 -1.96
C GLN A 23 1.00 12.45 -3.11
N ALA A 24 1.74 11.37 -2.81
CA ALA A 24 2.20 10.45 -3.83
C ALA A 24 1.04 9.72 -4.51
N ILE A 25 0.05 9.26 -3.74
CA ILE A 25 -1.16 8.60 -4.29
C ILE A 25 -1.91 9.56 -5.20
N GLN A 26 -2.16 10.79 -4.74
CA GLN A 26 -2.85 11.80 -5.52
C GLN A 26 -2.10 12.08 -6.84
N LEU A 27 -0.79 12.27 -6.79
CA LEU A 27 0.02 12.52 -7.98
C LEU A 27 -0.01 11.36 -8.97
N ILE A 28 0.18 10.12 -8.49
CA ILE A 28 0.18 8.93 -9.33
C ILE A 28 -1.21 8.74 -9.96
N ALA A 29 -2.27 8.79 -9.18
CA ALA A 29 -3.62 8.59 -9.70
C ALA A 29 -3.99 9.64 -10.75
N SER A 30 -3.62 10.90 -10.53
CA SER A 30 -3.78 11.96 -11.53
C SER A 30 -3.00 11.70 -12.82
N ASP A 31 -1.77 11.19 -12.72
CA ASP A 31 -0.91 10.90 -13.87
C ASP A 31 -1.51 9.77 -14.74
N TYR A 32 -2.20 8.83 -14.10
CA TYR A 32 -2.93 7.74 -14.76
C TYR A 32 -4.37 8.09 -15.16
N GLY A 33 -4.82 9.33 -14.93
CA GLY A 33 -6.13 9.82 -15.39
C GLY A 33 -7.31 9.58 -14.44
N TRP A 34 -7.07 9.08 -13.23
CA TRP A 34 -8.11 8.87 -12.23
C TRP A 34 -8.52 10.19 -11.56
N THR A 35 -9.83 10.42 -11.46
CA THR A 35 -10.37 11.64 -10.86
C THR A 35 -11.06 11.43 -9.52
N GLU A 36 -11.54 10.22 -9.24
CA GLU A 36 -12.26 9.81 -8.04
C GLU A 36 -11.82 8.40 -7.63
N GLY A 37 -11.92 8.08 -6.33
CA GLY A 37 -11.58 6.75 -5.84
C GLY A 37 -11.38 6.67 -4.33
N GLU A 38 -11.14 5.46 -3.86
CA GLU A 38 -10.81 5.14 -2.47
C GLU A 38 -9.63 4.16 -2.42
N ILE A 39 -8.54 4.57 -1.79
CA ILE A 39 -7.35 3.73 -1.60
C ILE A 39 -7.10 3.55 -0.11
N SER A 40 -7.05 2.30 0.32
CA SER A 40 -6.72 1.91 1.68
C SER A 40 -5.28 1.41 1.75
N ILE A 41 -4.53 1.92 2.71
CA ILE A 41 -3.13 1.52 2.95
C ILE A 41 -2.95 1.05 4.39
N ALA A 42 -2.49 -0.19 4.55
CA ALA A 42 -2.07 -0.75 5.82
C ALA A 42 -0.55 -0.93 5.86
N VAL A 43 0.11 -0.16 6.73
CA VAL A 43 1.53 -0.34 7.04
C VAL A 43 1.67 -1.31 8.21
N VAL A 44 2.21 -2.49 7.92
CA VAL A 44 2.27 -3.64 8.83
C VAL A 44 3.72 -4.09 9.08
N ASP A 45 3.91 -5.11 9.91
CA ASP A 45 5.20 -5.78 10.10
C ASP A 45 5.34 -7.05 9.24
N ASP A 46 6.55 -7.63 9.21
CA ASP A 46 6.86 -8.82 8.41
C ASP A 46 5.94 -10.02 8.73
N PRO A 47 5.66 -10.37 10.00
CA PRO A 47 4.72 -11.45 10.32
C PRO A 47 3.32 -11.22 9.73
N GLN A 48 2.81 -9.98 9.80
CA GLN A 48 1.48 -9.66 9.28
C GLN A 48 1.42 -9.76 7.75
N ILE A 49 2.38 -9.18 7.02
CA ILE A 49 2.36 -9.28 5.55
C ILE A 49 2.65 -10.72 5.07
N HIS A 50 3.46 -11.48 5.79
CA HIS A 50 3.69 -12.90 5.48
C HIS A 50 2.40 -13.71 5.61
N GLN A 51 1.61 -13.47 6.66
CA GLN A 51 0.30 -14.12 6.79
C GLN A 51 -0.62 -13.80 5.60
N VAL A 52 -0.70 -12.53 5.18
CA VAL A 52 -1.49 -12.13 4.01
C VAL A 52 -0.96 -12.77 2.72
N ASN A 53 0.36 -12.78 2.51
CA ASN A 53 0.99 -13.36 1.32
C ASN A 53 0.72 -14.87 1.23
N LEU A 54 0.74 -15.56 2.36
CA LEU A 54 0.45 -16.99 2.43
C LEU A 54 -1.05 -17.26 2.20
N GLU A 55 -1.93 -16.51 2.86
CA GLU A 55 -3.38 -16.74 2.83
C GLU A 55 -3.99 -16.44 1.46
N TYR A 56 -3.59 -15.32 0.83
CA TYR A 56 -4.21 -14.83 -0.40
C TYR A 56 -3.43 -15.19 -1.67
N LEU A 57 -2.09 -15.34 -1.59
CA LEU A 57 -1.22 -15.57 -2.75
C LEU A 57 -0.45 -16.91 -2.68
N GLN A 58 -0.59 -17.69 -1.60
CA GLN A 58 0.08 -18.98 -1.40
C GLN A 58 1.62 -18.89 -1.40
N HIS A 59 2.15 -17.75 -0.96
CA HIS A 59 3.58 -17.51 -0.87
C HIS A 59 4.06 -17.50 0.60
N ASP A 60 4.95 -18.42 0.93
CA ASP A 60 5.46 -18.62 2.29
C ASP A 60 6.71 -17.76 2.59
N TYR A 61 6.58 -16.44 2.43
CA TYR A 61 7.61 -15.45 2.79
C TYR A 61 7.01 -14.05 2.95
N PRO A 62 7.62 -13.14 3.75
CA PRO A 62 7.25 -11.74 3.76
C PRO A 62 7.70 -11.04 2.47
N THR A 63 6.87 -10.13 1.97
CA THR A 63 7.18 -9.24 0.84
C THR A 63 7.17 -7.78 1.30
N ASP A 64 7.64 -6.85 0.47
CA ASP A 64 7.58 -5.41 0.77
C ASP A 64 6.17 -4.83 0.56
N VAL A 65 5.44 -5.30 -0.45
CA VAL A 65 4.09 -4.84 -0.78
C VAL A 65 3.20 -5.95 -1.35
N ILE A 66 1.91 -5.88 -1.04
CA ILE A 66 0.81 -6.61 -1.69
C ILE A 66 -0.27 -5.58 -2.04
N SER A 67 -0.85 -5.69 -3.23
CA SER A 67 -1.96 -4.84 -3.67
C SER A 67 -3.13 -5.70 -4.16
N PHE A 68 -4.34 -5.33 -3.74
CA PHE A 68 -5.58 -5.88 -4.25
C PHE A 68 -6.32 -4.78 -5.01
N ASP A 69 -6.52 -5.00 -6.31
CA ASP A 69 -7.34 -4.13 -7.15
C ASP A 69 -8.80 -4.59 -7.02
N THR A 70 -9.65 -3.71 -6.53
CA THR A 70 -11.09 -3.94 -6.37
C THR A 70 -11.91 -2.95 -7.19
N THR A 71 -11.30 -2.31 -8.19
CA THR A 71 -11.94 -1.36 -9.09
C THR A 71 -13.08 -2.03 -9.87
N GLU A 72 -14.32 -1.64 -9.59
CA GLU A 72 -15.50 -2.18 -10.29
C GLU A 72 -15.93 -1.34 -11.51
N SER A 73 -15.49 -0.08 -11.59
CA SER A 73 -15.89 0.84 -12.67
C SER A 73 -14.71 1.65 -13.20
N ASP A 74 -14.75 1.99 -14.49
CA ASP A 74 -13.65 2.69 -15.18
C ASP A 74 -13.40 4.13 -14.65
N ASP A 75 -14.33 4.69 -13.88
CA ASP A 75 -14.29 6.08 -13.40
C ASP A 75 -13.99 6.19 -11.89
N PHE A 76 -13.88 5.07 -11.16
CA PHE A 76 -13.67 5.07 -9.71
C PHE A 76 -12.60 4.05 -9.30
N LEU A 77 -11.43 4.55 -8.92
CA LEU A 77 -10.30 3.71 -8.49
C LEU A 77 -10.57 3.15 -7.08
N GLU A 78 -10.49 1.83 -6.91
CA GLU A 78 -10.65 1.21 -5.60
C GLU A 78 -9.61 0.12 -5.35
N GLY A 79 -9.00 0.10 -4.17
CA GLY A 79 -8.09 -0.97 -3.82
C GLY A 79 -7.39 -0.84 -2.48
N ASP A 80 -6.81 -1.96 -2.08
CA ASP A 80 -6.06 -2.13 -0.84
C ASP A 80 -4.57 -2.31 -1.10
N ILE A 81 -3.74 -1.63 -0.33
CA ILE A 81 -2.28 -1.75 -0.35
C ILE A 81 -1.79 -2.13 1.04
N ILE A 82 -1.16 -3.29 1.16
CA ILE A 82 -0.53 -3.76 2.39
C ILE A 82 0.98 -3.68 2.19
N ALA A 83 1.66 -2.90 3.04
CA ALA A 83 3.09 -2.67 2.92
C ALA A 83 3.84 -3.04 4.21
N SER A 84 4.89 -3.85 4.12
CA SER A 84 5.84 -4.03 5.21
C SER A 84 6.96 -3.01 5.13
N ALA A 85 6.97 -2.07 6.07
CA ALA A 85 8.03 -1.09 6.16
C ALA A 85 9.39 -1.72 6.53
N GLN A 86 9.41 -2.89 7.18
CA GLN A 86 10.65 -3.58 7.52
C GLN A 86 11.30 -4.19 6.28
N THR A 87 10.52 -4.92 5.48
CA THR A 87 11.02 -5.52 4.25
C THR A 87 11.34 -4.45 3.20
N ALA A 88 10.50 -3.42 3.05
CA ALA A 88 10.81 -2.28 2.18
C ALA A 88 12.14 -1.59 2.55
N HIS A 89 12.41 -1.38 3.84
CA HIS A 89 13.67 -0.79 4.30
C HIS A 89 14.88 -1.69 4.00
N ARG A 90 14.76 -3.01 4.18
CA ARG A 90 15.82 -3.98 3.83
C ARG A 90 16.11 -3.96 2.34
N THR A 91 15.07 -4.06 1.49
CA THR A 91 15.20 -3.98 0.03
C THR A 91 15.84 -2.66 -0.42
N ALA A 92 15.49 -1.54 0.23
CA ALA A 92 16.06 -0.23 -0.10
C ALA A 92 17.56 -0.10 0.24
N ILE A 93 18.07 -0.84 1.23
CA ILE A 93 19.52 -0.86 1.55
C ILE A 93 20.28 -1.78 0.59
N GLU A 94 19.70 -2.92 0.23
CA GLU A 94 20.34 -3.92 -0.65
C GLU A 94 20.52 -3.40 -2.08
N ASN A 95 19.68 -2.45 -2.52
CA ASN A 95 19.68 -1.90 -3.87
C ASN A 95 20.30 -0.48 -3.97
N GLN A 96 21.12 -0.08 -3.01
CA GLN A 96 21.93 1.16 -3.03
C GLN A 96 23.37 0.87 -3.45
#